data_AF-A0A8X7VNT0-F1
#
_entry.id   AF-A0A8X7VNT0-F1
#
_cell.length_a   1.000
_cell.length_b   1.000
_cell.length_c   1.000
_cell.angle_alpha   90.00
_cell.angle_beta   90.00
_cell.angle_gamma   90.00
#
_symmetry.space_group_name_H-M   'P 1'
#
loop_
_entity.id
_entity.type
_entity.pdbx_description
1 polymer ?
#
loop_
_entity_poly.entity_id
_entity_poly.type
_entity_poly.pdbx_seq_one_letter_code
_entity_poly.pdbx_strand_id
1 'polypeptide(L)'
;MRWSLQAYAESVGKTNWGTSGPHDASEYKNRPEEAPSFSGETELALTTESSSWNAIGKSSWNTLAKMFNKHGVVSNFTCMEMKDGEQPEYANCSAEGLVKQVQSAARQAGTELAGENALESYDWSTFGQVVNRRRRLSEEDTRGSELYVGFVGGSIVEKVEETSLV
;
A
#
# COMPACT_ATOMS: atom_id res chain seq x y z
N MET A 1 13.12 17.74 4.19
CA MET A 1 11.73 17.84 3.68
C MET A 1 11.18 19.26 3.69
N ARG A 2 11.27 20.06 4.77
CA ARG A 2 10.77 21.47 4.75
C ARG A 2 11.40 22.32 3.65
N TRP A 3 12.73 22.31 3.52
CA TRP A 3 13.41 23.05 2.46
C TRP A 3 13.04 22.62 1.04
N SER A 4 12.84 21.32 0.79
CA SER A 4 12.44 20.83 -0.53
C SER A 4 11.00 21.22 -0.88
N LEU A 5 10.09 21.23 0.10
CA LEU A 5 8.72 21.67 -0.09
C LEU A 5 8.64 23.18 -0.38
N GLN A 6 9.36 24.00 0.39
CA GLN A 6 9.44 25.45 0.18
C GLN A 6 10.00 25.79 -1.21
N ALA A 7 11.10 25.13 -1.62
CA ALA A 7 11.68 25.34 -2.95
C ALA A 7 10.72 24.98 -4.08
N TYR A 8 9.95 23.89 -3.93
CA TYR A 8 8.92 23.53 -4.90
C TYR A 8 7.79 24.57 -4.92
N ALA A 9 7.33 25.03 -3.75
CA ALA A 9 6.31 26.06 -3.63
C ALA A 9 6.71 27.37 -4.32
N GLU A 10 7.97 27.79 -4.17
CA GLU A 10 8.54 28.93 -4.89
C GLU A 10 8.56 28.69 -6.41
N SER A 11 8.93 27.49 -6.86
CA SER A 11 8.96 27.15 -8.30
C SER A 11 7.58 27.21 -8.97
N VAL A 12 6.50 26.97 -8.22
CA VAL A 12 5.11 27.07 -8.70
C VAL A 12 4.45 28.42 -8.35
N GLY A 13 5.23 29.40 -7.87
CA GLY A 13 4.76 30.75 -7.55
C GLY A 13 3.90 30.86 -6.28
N LYS A 14 3.92 29.86 -5.40
CA LYS A 14 3.20 29.80 -4.11
C LYS A 14 4.16 30.02 -2.95
N THR A 15 4.82 31.17 -2.92
CA THR A 15 5.90 31.48 -1.96
C THR A 15 5.49 31.43 -0.49
N ASN A 16 4.19 31.59 -0.20
CA ASN A 16 3.64 31.49 1.15
C ASN A 16 3.35 30.05 1.62
N TRP A 17 3.44 29.05 0.75
CA TRP A 17 3.25 27.63 1.08
C TRP A 17 4.56 26.98 1.50
N GLY A 18 4.50 25.97 2.38
CA GLY A 18 5.68 25.20 2.81
C GLY A 18 6.52 25.84 3.93
N THR A 19 6.13 27.04 4.38
CA THR A 19 6.76 27.76 5.50
C THR A 19 6.42 27.15 6.87
N SER A 20 5.23 26.56 6.99
CA SER A 20 4.75 25.77 8.12
C SER A 20 3.98 24.53 7.63
N GLY A 21 3.66 23.61 8.55
CA GLY A 21 2.75 22.49 8.25
C GLY A 21 1.29 22.95 8.15
N PRO A 22 0.38 22.12 7.59
CA PRO A 22 -1.05 22.41 7.59
C PRO A 22 -1.54 22.66 9.02
N HIS A 23 -2.29 23.75 9.22
CA HIS A 23 -2.78 24.18 10.53
C HIS A 23 -4.16 23.58 10.86
N ASP A 24 -4.75 22.87 9.90
CA ASP A 24 -6.08 22.28 9.90
C ASP A 24 -6.04 20.73 9.85
N ALA A 25 -4.84 20.14 9.82
CA ALA A 25 -4.62 18.73 10.09
C ALA A 25 -4.71 18.52 11.61
N SER A 26 -5.84 17.97 12.07
CA SER A 26 -6.14 17.64 13.47
C SER A 26 -5.09 16.72 14.12
N GLU A 27 -5.29 16.32 15.39
CA GLU A 27 -4.35 15.44 16.09
C GLU A 27 -4.47 13.97 15.63
N TYR A 28 -3.46 13.17 15.96
CA TYR A 28 -3.31 11.79 15.48
C TYR A 28 -4.51 10.87 15.72
N LYS A 29 -5.25 11.07 16.81
CA LYS A 29 -6.39 10.21 17.21
C LYS A 29 -7.74 10.73 16.72
N ASN A 30 -7.75 11.88 16.07
CA ASN A 30 -8.98 12.46 15.55
C ASN A 30 -9.49 11.66 14.37
N ARG A 31 -10.82 11.62 14.23
CA ARG A 31 -11.44 11.04 13.06
C ARG A 31 -11.34 11.98 11.86
N PRO A 32 -11.41 11.47 10.61
CA PRO A 32 -11.39 12.30 9.42
C PRO A 32 -12.46 13.40 9.44
N GLU A 33 -13.66 13.09 9.94
CA GLU A 33 -14.75 14.06 10.08
C GLU A 33 -14.48 15.19 11.08
N GLU A 34 -13.52 15.00 12.00
CA GLU A 34 -13.11 16.01 12.99
C GLU A 34 -12.00 16.92 12.46
N ALA A 35 -11.42 16.58 11.31
CA ALA A 35 -10.37 17.35 10.66
C ALA A 35 -10.96 18.19 9.52
N PRO A 36 -10.93 19.52 9.60
CA PRO A 36 -11.43 20.36 8.51
C PRO A 36 -10.78 20.04 7.15
N SER A 37 -9.50 19.67 7.14
CA SER A 37 -8.77 19.27 5.92
C SER A 37 -9.32 18.00 5.24
N PHE A 38 -10.04 17.14 5.96
CA PHE A 38 -10.57 15.86 5.43
C PHE A 38 -12.10 15.85 5.36
N SER A 39 -12.76 16.99 5.58
CA SER A 39 -14.22 17.10 5.54
C SER A 39 -14.76 16.79 4.13
N GLY A 40 -15.41 15.63 3.99
CA GLY A 40 -15.94 15.12 2.72
C GLY A 40 -15.16 13.94 2.10
N GLU A 41 -13.99 13.57 2.64
CA GLU A 41 -13.15 12.47 2.15
C GLU A 41 -12.97 11.37 3.23
N THR A 42 -14.07 10.71 3.60
CA THR A 42 -14.09 9.77 4.74
C THR A 42 -13.46 8.40 4.46
N GLU A 43 -13.37 7.98 3.19
CA GLU A 43 -12.99 6.60 2.84
C GLU A 43 -11.47 6.37 2.81
N LEU A 44 -10.65 7.42 2.84
CA LEU A 44 -9.22 7.28 2.53
C LEU A 44 -8.26 8.02 3.48
N ALA A 45 -8.76 8.82 4.42
CA ALA A 45 -7.96 9.73 5.24
C ALA A 45 -6.82 9.07 6.06
N LEU A 46 -6.93 7.78 6.43
CA LEU A 46 -5.86 7.05 7.13
C LEU A 46 -4.67 6.70 6.23
N THR A 47 -4.84 6.80 4.91
CA THR A 47 -3.75 6.74 3.94
C THR A 47 -3.33 8.17 3.57
N THR A 48 -2.88 8.97 4.54
CA THR A 48 -2.79 10.44 4.43
C THR A 48 -2.00 10.97 3.21
N GLU A 49 -1.08 10.20 2.62
CA GLU A 49 -0.41 10.55 1.35
C GLU A 49 -1.13 10.01 0.10
N SER A 50 -1.90 8.93 0.23
CA SER A 50 -2.69 8.32 -0.85
C SER A 50 -4.13 8.84 -0.90
N SER A 51 -4.64 9.50 0.15
CA SER A 51 -6.05 9.91 0.25
C SER A 51 -6.40 10.98 -0.77
N SER A 52 -5.64 12.06 -0.82
CA SER A 52 -5.84 13.13 -1.81
C SER A 52 -5.60 12.63 -3.24
N TRP A 53 -4.65 11.70 -3.46
CA TRP A 53 -4.37 11.17 -4.79
C TRP A 53 -5.40 10.14 -5.27
N ASN A 54 -5.83 9.22 -4.39
CA ASN A 54 -6.84 8.21 -4.67
C ASN A 54 -8.24 8.83 -4.80
N ALA A 55 -8.56 9.89 -4.03
CA ALA A 55 -9.81 10.63 -4.12
C ALA A 55 -10.02 11.32 -5.48
N ILE A 56 -8.94 11.67 -6.19
CA ILE A 56 -8.98 12.30 -7.53
C ILE A 56 -9.12 11.24 -8.66
N GLY A 57 -9.48 10.00 -8.33
CA GLY A 57 -9.67 8.92 -9.31
C GLY A 57 -8.37 8.43 -9.96
N LYS A 58 -7.21 8.82 -9.43
CA LYS A 58 -5.90 8.32 -9.84
C LYS A 58 -5.36 7.41 -8.73
N SER A 59 -5.45 6.10 -8.92
CA SER A 59 -4.84 5.15 -7.99
C SER A 59 -3.34 5.45 -7.86
N SER A 60 -2.94 5.99 -6.71
CA SER A 60 -1.54 6.33 -6.37
C SER A 60 -0.62 5.11 -6.53
N TRP A 61 -1.17 3.91 -6.31
CA TRP A 61 -0.50 2.63 -6.52
C TRP A 61 0.02 2.42 -7.95
N ASN A 62 -0.66 2.94 -8.97
CA ASN A 62 -0.18 2.83 -10.37
C ASN A 62 1.13 3.58 -10.59
N THR A 63 1.32 4.73 -9.94
CA THR A 63 2.55 5.51 -10.06
C THR A 63 3.71 4.77 -9.41
N LEU A 64 3.50 4.22 -8.21
CA LEU A 64 4.49 3.43 -7.49
C LEU A 64 4.85 2.16 -8.25
N ALA A 65 3.85 1.40 -8.72
CA ALA A 65 4.08 0.18 -9.49
C ALA A 65 4.89 0.46 -10.77
N LYS A 66 4.53 1.49 -11.55
CA LYS A 66 5.33 1.89 -12.73
C LYS A 66 6.78 2.23 -12.37
N MET A 67 7.00 2.90 -11.24
CA MET A 67 8.35 3.21 -10.75
C MET A 67 9.10 1.93 -10.40
N PHE A 68 8.47 0.99 -9.69
CA PHE A 68 9.07 -0.29 -9.33
C PHE A 68 9.43 -1.13 -10.55
N ASN A 69 8.51 -1.27 -11.53
CA ASN A 69 8.81 -2.00 -12.76
C ASN A 69 9.95 -1.34 -13.55
N LYS A 70 9.98 0.00 -13.64
CA LYS A 70 11.07 0.72 -14.31
C LYS A 70 12.45 0.37 -13.72
N HIS A 71 12.51 0.06 -12.43
CA HIS A 71 13.74 -0.32 -11.73
C HIS A 71 13.91 -1.83 -11.54
N GLY A 72 12.99 -2.66 -12.05
CA GLY A 72 13.05 -4.12 -11.92
C GLY A 72 12.98 -4.61 -10.48
N VAL A 73 12.28 -3.88 -9.59
CA VAL A 73 12.13 -4.26 -8.18
C VAL A 73 10.75 -4.88 -7.92
N VAL A 74 10.71 -5.77 -6.93
CA VAL A 74 9.47 -6.40 -6.44
C VAL A 74 8.79 -5.48 -5.43
N SER A 75 7.48 -5.26 -5.58
CA SER A 75 6.65 -4.55 -4.62
C SER A 75 6.26 -5.50 -3.48
N ASN A 76 6.61 -5.25 -2.23
CA ASN A 76 6.12 -6.06 -1.11
C ASN A 76 4.98 -5.33 -0.38
N PHE A 77 3.84 -6.01 -0.15
CA PHE A 77 2.65 -5.41 0.47
C PHE A 77 2.17 -6.21 1.68
N THR A 78 1.92 -5.52 2.79
CA THR A 78 1.44 -6.12 4.05
C THR A 78 -0.10 -6.23 4.11
N CYS A 79 -0.67 -6.70 5.21
CA CYS A 79 -2.11 -6.92 5.43
C CYS A 79 -2.74 -8.03 4.57
N MET A 80 -1.93 -9.00 4.10
CA MET A 80 -2.38 -10.08 3.21
C MET A 80 -3.33 -11.08 3.86
N GLU A 81 -3.54 -10.97 5.15
CA GLU A 81 -4.33 -11.86 5.97
C GLU A 81 -5.68 -11.26 6.44
N MET A 82 -5.77 -9.92 6.46
CA MET A 82 -6.91 -9.19 7.03
C MET A 82 -8.21 -9.36 6.23
N LYS A 83 -9.35 -9.43 6.93
CA LYS A 83 -10.69 -9.38 6.32
C LYS A 83 -11.46 -8.15 6.77
N ASP A 84 -12.31 -7.63 5.88
CA ASP A 84 -13.14 -6.45 6.17
C ASP A 84 -14.10 -6.73 7.33
N GLY A 85 -14.67 -7.94 7.38
CA GLY A 85 -15.58 -8.35 8.46
C GLY A 85 -14.94 -8.52 9.85
N GLU A 86 -13.60 -8.46 9.95
CA GLU A 86 -12.88 -8.50 11.23
C GLU A 86 -12.58 -7.08 11.75
N GLN A 87 -12.78 -6.05 10.91
CA GLN A 87 -12.51 -4.67 11.27
C GLN A 87 -13.73 -4.03 11.92
N PRO A 88 -13.54 -3.19 12.95
CA PRO A 88 -14.66 -2.47 13.54
C PRO A 88 -15.29 -1.52 12.53
N GLU A 89 -16.63 -1.47 12.48
CA GLU A 89 -17.39 -0.65 11.53
C GLU A 89 -16.97 0.83 11.55
N TYR A 90 -16.72 1.37 12.76
CA TYR A 90 -16.32 2.78 12.92
C TYR A 90 -14.94 3.11 12.33
N ALA A 91 -14.12 2.13 11.97
CA ALA A 91 -12.81 2.35 11.38
C ALA A 91 -12.87 2.62 9.87
N ASN A 92 -14.02 2.41 9.21
CA ASN A 92 -14.19 2.57 7.77
C ASN A 92 -13.06 1.88 6.96
N CYS A 93 -12.66 0.68 7.40
CA CYS A 93 -11.52 -0.05 6.84
C CYS A 93 -11.98 -1.08 5.80
N SER A 94 -11.34 -1.08 4.62
CA SER A 94 -11.45 -2.17 3.64
C SER A 94 -10.06 -2.67 3.25
N ALA A 95 -9.53 -3.60 4.04
CA ALA A 95 -8.25 -4.25 3.75
C ALA A 95 -8.34 -5.08 2.46
N GLU A 96 -9.46 -5.76 2.23
CA GLU A 96 -9.67 -6.54 1.00
C GLU A 96 -9.79 -5.63 -0.23
N GLY A 97 -10.45 -4.49 -0.10
CA GLY A 97 -10.53 -3.47 -1.14
C GLY A 97 -9.15 -2.90 -1.48
N LEU A 98 -8.35 -2.58 -0.46
CA LEU A 98 -7.01 -2.04 -0.64
C LEU A 98 -6.07 -3.02 -1.34
N VAL A 99 -6.03 -4.28 -0.91
CA VAL A 99 -5.21 -5.33 -1.55
C VAL A 99 -5.58 -5.49 -3.03
N LYS A 100 -6.88 -5.46 -3.37
CA LYS A 100 -7.32 -5.51 -4.78
C LYS A 100 -6.81 -4.33 -5.60
N GLN A 101 -6.77 -3.13 -5.04
CA GLN A 101 -6.23 -1.95 -5.74
C GLN A 101 -4.73 -2.10 -6.02
N VAL A 102 -3.95 -2.55 -5.03
CA VAL A 102 -2.51 -2.77 -5.16
C VAL A 102 -2.22 -3.87 -6.19
N GLN A 103 -2.91 -5.01 -6.09
CA GLN A 103 -2.80 -6.12 -7.06
C GLN A 103 -3.12 -5.66 -8.48
N SER A 104 -4.19 -4.89 -8.65
CA SER A 104 -4.59 -4.34 -9.94
C SER A 104 -3.54 -3.39 -10.51
N ALA A 105 -2.94 -2.53 -9.67
CA ALA A 105 -1.92 -1.59 -10.10
C ALA A 105 -0.60 -2.28 -10.49
N ALA A 106 -0.15 -3.24 -9.68
CA ALA A 106 1.03 -4.05 -9.97
C ALA A 106 0.87 -4.80 -11.30
N ARG A 107 -0.29 -5.42 -11.53
CA ARG A 107 -0.63 -6.10 -12.79
C ARG A 107 -0.59 -5.15 -13.98
N GLN A 108 -1.26 -4.00 -13.90
CA GLN A 108 -1.31 -3.02 -14.98
C GLN A 108 0.07 -2.47 -15.34
N ALA A 109 0.96 -2.36 -14.35
CA ALA A 109 2.33 -1.87 -14.55
C ALA A 109 3.33 -2.98 -14.93
N GLY A 110 2.95 -4.26 -14.85
CA GLY A 110 3.86 -5.40 -15.03
C GLY A 110 4.88 -5.53 -13.89
N THR A 111 4.54 -5.06 -12.68
CA THR A 111 5.40 -5.15 -11.49
C THR A 111 5.14 -6.44 -10.74
N GLU A 112 6.21 -7.09 -10.28
CA GLU A 112 6.09 -8.19 -9.34
C GLU A 112 5.56 -7.69 -7.99
N LEU A 113 4.67 -8.46 -7.38
CA LEU A 113 4.08 -8.16 -6.08
C LEU A 113 4.36 -9.34 -5.15
N ALA A 114 4.96 -9.09 -3.99
CA ALA A 114 5.08 -9.98 -2.84
C ALA A 114 4.11 -9.54 -1.74
N GLY A 115 3.83 -10.41 -0.78
CA GLY A 115 2.81 -10.20 0.24
C GLY A 115 3.17 -10.72 1.63
N GLU A 116 2.84 -9.97 2.67
CA GLU A 116 3.07 -10.35 4.07
C GLU A 116 1.81 -10.15 4.92
N ASN A 117 1.71 -10.86 6.04
CA ASN A 117 0.72 -10.57 7.07
C ASN A 117 1.10 -9.30 7.82
N ALA A 118 0.11 -8.54 8.28
CA ALA A 118 0.34 -7.39 9.15
C ALA A 118 0.37 -7.79 10.63
N LEU A 119 -0.54 -8.69 11.03
CA LEU A 119 -0.64 -9.19 12.39
C LEU A 119 -0.22 -10.66 12.45
N GLU A 120 0.35 -11.07 13.58
CA GLU A 120 0.60 -12.47 13.85
C GLU A 120 -0.73 -13.23 14.00
N SER A 121 -0.87 -14.33 13.26
CA SER A 121 -2.02 -15.22 13.36
C SER A 121 -1.60 -16.62 12.97
N TYR A 122 -2.11 -17.60 13.70
CA TYR A 122 -1.81 -19.02 13.51
C TYR A 122 -3.09 -19.81 13.18
N ASP A 123 -4.15 -19.12 12.74
CA ASP A 123 -5.44 -19.72 12.41
C ASP A 123 -5.56 -20.07 10.91
N TRP A 124 -6.28 -21.17 10.62
CA TRP A 124 -6.49 -21.66 9.26
C TRP A 124 -7.31 -20.70 8.38
N SER A 125 -8.23 -19.94 8.97
CA SER A 125 -9.01 -18.89 8.29
C SER A 125 -8.12 -17.79 7.75
N THR A 126 -7.12 -17.39 8.54
CA THR A 126 -6.13 -16.37 8.17
C THR A 126 -5.18 -16.89 7.09
N PHE A 127 -4.67 -18.11 7.25
CA PHE A 127 -3.87 -18.78 6.20
C PHE A 127 -4.65 -18.93 4.89
N GLY A 128 -5.90 -19.37 4.95
CA GLY A 128 -6.76 -19.54 3.79
C GLY A 128 -7.00 -18.23 3.03
N GLN A 129 -7.11 -17.10 3.74
CA GLN A 129 -7.23 -15.78 3.13
C GLN A 129 -5.98 -15.40 2.30
N VAL A 130 -4.79 -15.60 2.86
CA VAL A 130 -3.51 -15.35 2.19
C VAL A 130 -3.38 -16.22 0.94
N VAL A 131 -3.71 -17.51 1.05
CA VAL A 131 -3.71 -18.45 -0.10
C VAL A 131 -4.71 -18.03 -1.18
N ASN A 132 -5.91 -17.57 -0.80
CA ASN A 132 -6.91 -17.10 -1.76
C ASN A 132 -6.44 -15.86 -2.53
N ARG A 133 -5.64 -14.99 -1.90
CA ARG A 133 -5.08 -13.79 -2.54
C ARG A 133 -3.97 -14.11 -3.53
N ARG A 134 -3.25 -15.23 -3.34
CA ARG A 134 -2.29 -15.78 -4.30
C ARG A 134 -2.99 -16.29 -5.57
N ARG A 135 -4.10 -17.03 -5.42
CA ARG A 135 -4.77 -17.78 -6.51
C ARG A 135 -5.49 -16.93 -7.56
N ARG A 136 -5.68 -15.63 -7.35
CA ARG A 136 -6.36 -14.74 -8.31
C ARG A 136 -5.48 -14.25 -9.47
N LEU A 137 -4.20 -14.62 -9.51
CA LEU A 137 -3.33 -14.44 -10.67
C LEU A 137 -3.31 -15.78 -11.44
N SER A 138 -3.67 -15.79 -12.73
CA SER A 138 -3.67 -17.02 -13.53
C SER A 138 -2.23 -17.50 -13.81
N GLU A 139 -2.03 -18.81 -13.94
CA GLU A 139 -0.71 -19.39 -14.26
C GLU A 139 -0.13 -18.85 -15.58
N GLU A 140 -0.97 -18.50 -16.57
CA GLU A 140 -0.53 -17.85 -17.82
C GLU A 140 -0.13 -16.37 -17.65
N ASP A 141 -0.64 -15.70 -16.61
CA ASP A 141 -0.29 -14.33 -16.20
C ASP A 141 0.95 -14.30 -15.27
N THR A 142 1.44 -15.46 -14.80
CA THR A 142 2.67 -15.58 -13.97
C THR A 142 3.98 -15.50 -14.77
N ARG A 143 3.97 -14.93 -15.97
CA ARG A 143 5.20 -14.52 -16.67
C ARG A 143 5.83 -13.28 -16.02
N GLY A 144 6.15 -13.40 -14.73
CA GLY A 144 6.93 -12.43 -13.97
C GLY A 144 6.53 -12.35 -12.50
N SER A 145 5.25 -12.22 -12.14
CA SER A 145 4.86 -11.86 -10.78
C SER A 145 4.34 -13.04 -9.95
N GLU A 146 5.24 -13.83 -9.39
CA GLU A 146 4.85 -14.69 -8.27
C GLU A 146 4.55 -13.81 -7.06
N LEU A 147 3.33 -13.89 -6.53
CA LEU A 147 3.07 -13.45 -5.16
C LEU A 147 3.85 -14.31 -4.19
N TYR A 148 5.07 -13.89 -3.89
CA TYR A 148 5.87 -14.43 -2.80
C TYR A 148 5.24 -14.00 -1.49
N VAL A 149 4.71 -14.98 -0.74
CA VAL A 149 4.41 -14.79 0.68
C VAL A 149 5.57 -15.37 1.46
N GLY A 150 6.57 -14.52 1.73
CA GLY A 150 7.73 -14.88 2.55
C GLY A 150 7.49 -14.50 4.00
N PHE A 151 7.77 -15.39 4.94
CA PHE A 151 8.00 -14.99 6.32
C PHE A 151 9.39 -14.33 6.40
N VAL A 152 9.50 -13.12 6.98
CA VAL A 152 10.79 -12.48 7.22
C VAL A 152 11.51 -13.20 8.37
N GLY A 153 12.20 -14.28 8.00
CA GLY A 153 13.29 -14.87 8.75
C GLY A 153 14.55 -14.83 7.89
N GLY A 154 15.29 -13.72 7.94
CA GLY A 154 16.67 -13.64 7.46
C GLY A 154 16.91 -13.63 5.95
N SER A 155 17.18 -12.43 5.43
CA SER A 155 18.10 -12.13 4.31
C SER A 155 17.66 -12.43 2.87
N ILE A 156 17.42 -11.32 2.14
CA ILE A 156 17.75 -11.01 0.74
C ILE A 156 17.89 -12.22 -0.20
N VAL A 157 16.88 -12.45 -1.03
CA VAL A 157 16.92 -13.42 -2.12
C VAL A 157 17.60 -12.79 -3.33
N GLU A 158 18.93 -12.93 -3.42
CA GLU A 158 19.49 -13.26 -4.73
C GLU A 158 18.97 -14.66 -5.10
N LYS A 159 18.73 -14.90 -6.39
CA LYS A 159 18.35 -16.23 -6.90
C LYS A 159 19.38 -17.25 -6.43
N VAL A 160 19.08 -18.00 -5.39
CA VAL A 160 19.93 -19.10 -4.92
C VAL A 160 19.13 -20.37 -5.08
N GLU A 161 19.62 -21.20 -6.01
CA GLU A 161 19.28 -22.61 -6.11
C GLU A 161 19.29 -23.26 -4.74
N GLU A 162 18.21 -23.97 -4.48
CA GLU A 162 18.00 -24.86 -3.36
C GLU A 162 19.21 -25.81 -3.20
N THR A 163 20.06 -25.57 -2.20
CA THR A 163 20.97 -26.59 -1.70
C THR A 163 20.84 -26.70 -0.19
N SER A 164 20.25 -27.82 0.21
CA SER A 164 20.20 -28.36 1.57
C SER A 164 21.60 -28.62 2.15
N LEU A 165 21.63 -28.91 3.46
CA LEU A 165 22.76 -29.28 4.35
C LEU A 165 23.37 -28.05 5.04
N VAL A 166 23.37 -27.88 6.37
CA VAL A 166 23.29 -28.80 7.53
C VAL A 166 22.49 -28.11 8.64
#